data_AF-A0A4T0V288-F1
#
_entry.id   AF-A0A4T0V288-F1
#
_cell.length_a   1.000
_cell.length_b   1.000
_cell.length_c   1.000
_cell.angle_alpha   90.00
_cell.angle_beta   90.00
_cell.angle_gamma   90.00
#
_symmetry.space_group_name_H-M   'P 1'
#
loop_
_entity.id
_entity.type
_entity.pdbx_description
1 polymer ?
#
loop_
_entity_poly.entity_id
_entity_poly.type
_entity_poly.pdbx_seq_one_letter_code
_entity_poly.pdbx_strand_id
1 'polypeptide(L)'
;MPTRPVVSAPSRSPSTRGHGDHASPHPHEHEERAVSRPGFVLEVDDRTPPLVVHEGLGFRMEEFPLGTRVVYPPEALPAIKDVDGAILDALLHPVDSEPLPELLFAGMRLTIAFDDISLPLPTMARPDHRQRVIEAVLTLAAEAGVDDVEIIAANALHRRMTGPELEHIVGERVFRSFHPQGKLYNFDAEDRDALVHLGTTEEGEDVEISKRAAESDLLVYVNLNLVAMDGGHKSVGVGLSSYTSLRHHHTAKTMVHSRSFMDHKASKMHHSAWRMGRLIREHVKVFQIETTVNNDVFPKPFDFLMKREWEWNVKDQASMLAARRGLALAPQKLRHKIFHDMRAPYGLTGVNAGEVEAVHERTIEKVHAQQLVEVDGYSDVLVLGVPYLGPYNVNSSMNPILATCMGLGYYFNSYRGHPMVKRGGAVILYHPLDEGFNQLHHPSYVDFYEEVLAETTDPQVIGEKYEKQFAEDPWYRHLYRTSHAYHGVHPFYMWYWAAHAMDHVGDVVWVGGDRRVAKRLGFRAASSLADALEMVSGSVGTSPSITYLHNPPHILADVKV
;
A
#
# COMPACT_ATOMS: atom_id res chain seq x y z
N MET A 1 -89.17 4.09 -12.53
CA MET A 1 -89.37 3.02 -13.55
C MET A 1 -89.23 3.65 -14.93
N PRO A 2 -88.59 3.01 -15.93
CA PRO A 2 -87.32 2.27 -15.89
C PRO A 2 -86.34 2.65 -17.06
N THR A 3 -85.04 2.32 -16.89
CA THR A 3 -84.04 1.72 -17.84
C THR A 3 -83.85 2.28 -19.27
N ARG A 4 -82.69 2.91 -19.63
CA ARG A 4 -81.33 2.39 -20.05
C ARG A 4 -81.21 2.15 -21.59
N PRO A 5 -80.00 2.05 -22.24
CA PRO A 5 -78.62 2.48 -21.88
C PRO A 5 -77.70 2.98 -23.06
N VAL A 6 -76.39 3.18 -22.75
CA VAL A 6 -75.12 2.94 -23.53
C VAL A 6 -74.19 4.16 -23.82
N VAL A 7 -72.88 3.88 -23.89
CA VAL A 7 -71.68 4.55 -23.30
C VAL A 7 -70.67 5.10 -24.34
N SER A 8 -69.81 6.04 -23.90
CA SER A 8 -68.42 6.39 -24.36
C SER A 8 -68.28 7.33 -25.56
N ALA A 9 -67.30 8.24 -25.71
CA ALA A 9 -66.04 8.57 -25.01
C ALA A 9 -65.73 10.10 -25.21
N PRO A 10 -64.77 10.72 -24.48
CA PRO A 10 -64.80 12.15 -24.22
C PRO A 10 -63.95 13.06 -25.14
N SER A 11 -64.64 14.14 -25.52
CA SER A 11 -64.27 15.56 -25.69
C SER A 11 -62.81 16.01 -25.93
N ARG A 12 -62.66 16.52 -27.15
CA ARG A 12 -61.76 17.56 -27.66
C ARG A 12 -61.95 18.91 -26.96
N SER A 13 -60.94 19.79 -26.99
CA SER A 13 -61.13 21.19 -27.41
C SER A 13 -59.77 21.89 -27.69
N PRO A 14 -59.71 22.99 -28.48
CA PRO A 14 -58.69 23.18 -29.52
C PRO A 14 -57.84 24.47 -29.45
N SER A 15 -56.83 24.43 -30.31
CA SER A 15 -55.91 25.46 -30.87
C SER A 15 -56.17 26.96 -30.66
N THR A 16 -55.07 27.68 -30.42
CA THR A 16 -54.69 28.93 -31.14
C THR A 16 -53.16 29.08 -31.25
N ARG A 17 -52.71 29.48 -32.45
CA ARG A 17 -51.36 29.95 -32.85
C ARG A 17 -50.90 31.08 -31.89
N GLY A 18 -49.63 31.36 -31.57
CA GLY A 18 -48.33 31.10 -32.20
C GLY A 18 -47.51 32.40 -32.09
N HIS A 19 -46.66 32.53 -31.07
CA HIS A 19 -45.62 33.56 -30.92
C HIS A 19 -44.41 32.99 -30.19
N GLY A 20 -43.22 33.36 -30.65
CA GLY A 20 -41.99 32.60 -30.54
C GLY A 20 -41.34 32.53 -29.16
N ASP A 21 -40.79 31.35 -28.87
CA ASP A 21 -39.89 31.10 -27.75
C ASP A 21 -38.43 31.26 -28.22
N HIS A 22 -37.72 32.15 -27.52
CA HIS A 22 -36.27 32.19 -27.51
C HIS A 22 -35.74 30.93 -26.81
N ALA A 23 -35.34 29.94 -27.62
CA ALA A 23 -34.49 28.85 -27.15
C ALA A 23 -33.07 29.41 -26.90
N SER A 24 -32.71 29.59 -25.62
CA SER A 24 -31.33 29.74 -25.21
C SER A 24 -30.63 28.37 -25.33
N PRO A 25 -29.51 28.25 -26.05
CA PRO A 25 -28.81 26.98 -26.17
C PRO A 25 -28.07 26.70 -24.85
N HIS A 26 -28.35 25.53 -24.26
CA HIS A 26 -27.46 24.93 -23.26
C HIS A 26 -26.10 24.71 -23.91
N PRO A 27 -25.00 25.28 -23.38
CA PRO A 27 -23.68 24.89 -23.81
C PRO A 27 -23.43 23.51 -23.19
N HIS A 28 -23.54 22.47 -24.01
CA HIS A 28 -22.75 21.27 -23.80
C HIS A 28 -21.28 21.68 -23.93
N GLU A 29 -20.68 22.15 -22.84
CA GLU A 29 -19.23 22.16 -22.72
C GLU A 29 -18.81 20.69 -22.70
N HIS A 30 -18.23 20.27 -23.83
CA HIS A 30 -17.32 19.13 -23.86
C HIS A 30 -16.19 19.43 -22.87
N GLU A 31 -16.33 18.97 -21.62
CA GLU A 31 -15.19 18.78 -20.74
C GLU A 31 -14.28 17.77 -21.46
N GLU A 32 -13.19 18.25 -22.06
CA GLU A 32 -12.04 17.41 -22.36
C GLU A 32 -11.59 16.80 -21.03
N ARG A 33 -12.08 15.59 -20.71
CA ARG A 33 -11.46 14.75 -19.69
C ARG A 33 -10.02 14.58 -20.11
N ALA A 34 -9.08 15.19 -19.39
CA ALA A 34 -7.67 14.91 -19.56
C ALA A 34 -7.48 13.40 -19.41
N VAL A 35 -7.24 12.71 -20.52
CA VAL A 35 -7.07 11.25 -20.54
C VAL A 35 -5.63 10.96 -20.12
N SER A 36 -5.43 10.39 -18.93
CA SER A 36 -4.14 9.86 -18.48
C SER A 36 -3.68 8.75 -19.43
N ARG A 37 -2.41 8.78 -19.85
CA ARG A 37 -1.88 7.74 -20.74
C ARG A 37 -1.68 6.43 -19.98
N PRO A 38 -2.09 5.28 -20.55
CA PRO A 38 -1.89 3.99 -19.91
C PRO A 38 -0.40 3.64 -19.81
N GLY A 39 -0.08 2.71 -18.92
CA GLY A 39 1.23 2.08 -18.87
C GLY A 39 1.40 1.15 -20.07
N PHE A 40 2.64 0.81 -20.37
CA PHE A 40 2.95 0.01 -21.57
C PHE A 40 4.30 -0.68 -21.43
N VAL A 41 4.58 -1.62 -22.34
CA VAL A 41 5.87 -2.29 -22.44
C VAL A 41 6.67 -1.71 -23.60
N LEU A 42 7.85 -1.16 -23.29
CA LEU A 42 8.84 -0.72 -24.27
C LEU A 42 9.87 -1.84 -24.51
N GLU A 43 10.25 -2.08 -25.75
CA GLU A 43 11.43 -2.90 -26.07
C GLU A 43 12.62 -1.98 -26.34
N VAL A 44 13.73 -2.19 -25.63
CA VAL A 44 14.95 -1.38 -25.75
C VAL A 44 15.58 -1.57 -27.13
N ASP A 45 15.75 -0.46 -27.85
CA ASP A 45 16.42 -0.36 -29.15
C ASP A 45 17.60 0.64 -29.11
N ASP A 46 18.31 0.80 -30.24
CA ASP A 46 19.46 1.71 -30.36
C ASP A 46 19.13 3.20 -30.10
N ARG A 47 17.84 3.56 -30.04
CA ARG A 47 17.36 4.93 -29.80
C ARG A 47 16.85 5.13 -28.38
N THR A 48 16.75 4.05 -27.60
CA THR A 48 16.28 4.10 -26.22
C THR A 48 17.37 4.74 -25.35
N PRO A 49 17.08 5.84 -24.64
CA PRO A 49 18.08 6.47 -23.78
C PRO A 49 18.39 5.58 -22.57
N PRO A 50 19.46 5.87 -21.81
CA PRO A 50 19.62 5.32 -20.47
C PRO A 50 18.38 5.61 -19.62
N LEU A 51 17.96 4.64 -18.81
CA LEU A 51 16.73 4.71 -18.02
C LEU A 51 17.02 4.93 -16.55
N VAL A 52 16.09 5.56 -15.83
CA VAL A 52 16.23 5.77 -14.40
C VAL A 52 16.03 4.45 -13.66
N VAL A 53 16.96 4.10 -12.78
CA VAL A 53 16.80 2.98 -11.83
C VAL A 53 17.02 3.50 -10.42
N HIS A 54 16.03 3.32 -9.54
CA HIS A 54 16.13 3.73 -8.14
C HIS A 54 17.09 2.83 -7.35
N GLU A 55 17.95 3.43 -6.52
CA GLU A 55 18.92 2.71 -5.67
C GLU A 55 19.06 3.36 -4.28
N GLY A 56 18.16 3.00 -3.36
CA GLY A 56 18.10 3.57 -2.02
C GLY A 56 17.89 5.10 -2.05
N LEU A 57 18.76 5.84 -1.36
CA LEU A 57 18.75 7.32 -1.33
C LEU A 57 19.36 7.95 -2.60
N GLY A 58 18.93 7.49 -3.77
CA GLY A 58 19.43 7.92 -5.06
C GLY A 58 18.81 7.18 -6.24
N PHE A 59 19.37 7.47 -7.41
CA PHE A 59 19.01 6.84 -8.68
C PHE A 59 20.21 6.83 -9.62
N ARG A 60 20.20 5.83 -10.51
CA ARG A 60 21.16 5.61 -11.59
C ARG A 60 20.50 5.87 -12.93
N MET A 61 21.33 6.23 -13.92
CA MET A 61 20.95 6.11 -15.33
C MET A 61 21.61 4.83 -15.86
N GLU A 62 20.81 3.81 -16.18
CA GLU A 62 21.29 2.49 -16.61
C GLU A 62 21.03 2.30 -18.11
N GLU A 63 22.06 1.82 -18.82
CA GLU A 63 21.92 1.38 -20.21
C GLU A 63 21.55 -0.11 -20.22
N PHE A 64 20.34 -0.42 -20.66
CA PHE A 64 19.87 -1.79 -20.73
C PHE A 64 20.28 -2.47 -22.05
N PRO A 65 20.53 -3.79 -22.06
CA PRO A 65 20.76 -4.53 -23.30
C PRO A 65 19.60 -4.42 -24.29
N LEU A 66 19.91 -4.45 -25.59
CA LEU A 66 18.90 -4.49 -26.66
C LEU A 66 17.92 -5.64 -26.46
N GLY A 67 16.63 -5.39 -26.72
CA GLY A 67 15.56 -6.36 -26.52
C GLY A 67 15.08 -6.49 -25.06
N THR A 68 15.67 -5.75 -24.12
CA THR A 68 15.13 -5.66 -22.75
C THR A 68 13.72 -5.08 -22.80
N ARG A 69 12.78 -5.73 -22.10
CA ARG A 69 11.40 -5.25 -21.96
C ARG A 69 11.31 -4.34 -20.74
N VAL A 70 10.83 -3.12 -20.91
CA VAL A 70 10.66 -2.15 -19.83
C VAL A 70 9.18 -1.91 -19.62
N VAL A 71 8.68 -2.27 -18.44
CA VAL A 71 7.28 -2.07 -18.06
C VAL A 71 7.16 -0.68 -17.43
N TYR A 72 6.56 0.26 -18.15
CA TYR A 72 6.33 1.63 -17.69
C TYR A 72 4.99 1.78 -16.98
N PRO A 73 4.92 2.59 -15.90
CA PRO A 73 3.68 2.80 -15.18
C PRO A 73 2.68 3.61 -16.01
N PRO A 74 1.37 3.45 -15.74
CA PRO A 74 0.38 4.42 -16.19
C PRO A 74 0.64 5.80 -15.57
N GLU A 75 0.29 6.85 -16.31
CA GLU A 75 0.29 8.20 -15.75
C GLU A 75 -0.72 8.31 -14.61
N ALA A 76 -0.51 9.28 -13.72
CA ALA A 76 -1.44 9.56 -12.65
C ALA A 76 -2.84 9.86 -13.20
N LEU A 77 -3.85 9.16 -12.69
CA LEU A 77 -5.25 9.45 -12.98
C LEU A 77 -5.61 10.86 -12.47
N PRO A 78 -6.55 11.56 -13.14
CA PRO A 78 -7.09 12.81 -12.64
C PRO A 78 -7.69 12.64 -11.24
N ALA A 79 -7.38 13.58 -10.35
CA ALA A 79 -7.95 13.61 -9.02
C ALA A 79 -9.44 14.00 -9.04
N ILE A 80 -10.20 13.50 -8.08
CA ILE A 80 -11.56 13.99 -7.77
C ILE A 80 -11.46 15.46 -7.38
N LYS A 81 -12.24 16.32 -8.08
CA LYS A 81 -12.24 17.77 -7.85
C LYS A 81 -12.90 18.14 -6.52
N ASP A 82 -14.09 17.60 -6.25
CA ASP A 82 -14.85 17.81 -5.01
C ASP A 82 -14.66 16.61 -4.06
N VAL A 83 -13.56 16.62 -3.33
CA VAL A 83 -13.19 15.55 -2.40
C VAL A 83 -14.21 15.44 -1.27
N ASP A 84 -14.63 16.56 -0.68
CA ASP A 84 -15.52 16.55 0.49
C ASP A 84 -16.94 16.11 0.10
N GLY A 85 -17.42 16.54 -1.07
CA GLY A 85 -18.68 16.04 -1.64
C GLY A 85 -18.64 14.54 -1.93
N ALA A 86 -17.54 14.02 -2.48
CA ALA A 86 -17.39 12.58 -2.74
C ALA A 86 -17.33 11.74 -1.45
N ILE A 87 -16.70 12.27 -0.39
CA ILE A 87 -16.70 11.63 0.93
C ILE A 87 -18.13 11.58 1.47
N LEU A 88 -18.84 12.71 1.48
CA LEU A 88 -20.20 12.77 1.99
C LEU A 88 -21.14 11.84 1.21
N ASP A 89 -21.04 11.81 -0.12
CA ASP A 89 -21.83 10.91 -0.96
C ASP A 89 -21.61 9.45 -0.60
N ALA A 90 -20.36 9.01 -0.42
CA ALA A 90 -20.06 7.64 -0.01
C ALA A 90 -20.63 7.28 1.37
N LEU A 91 -20.62 8.22 2.32
CA LEU A 91 -21.17 8.01 3.66
C LEU A 91 -22.71 7.93 3.67
N LEU A 92 -23.38 8.64 2.75
CA LEU A 92 -24.84 8.69 2.62
C LEU A 92 -25.40 7.59 1.72
N HIS A 93 -24.61 7.10 0.76
CA HIS A 93 -24.99 6.06 -0.19
C HIS A 93 -24.00 4.88 -0.17
N PRO A 94 -23.81 4.22 0.98
CA PRO A 94 -22.84 3.14 1.10
C PRO A 94 -23.27 1.90 0.33
N VAL A 95 -22.28 1.05 0.05
CA VAL A 95 -22.46 -0.22 -0.64
C VAL A 95 -22.81 -1.30 0.38
N ASP A 96 -23.92 -1.99 0.15
CA ASP A 96 -24.38 -3.15 0.94
C ASP A 96 -24.44 -2.89 2.46
N SER A 97 -24.70 -1.64 2.85
CA SER A 97 -24.84 -1.19 4.25
C SER A 97 -25.91 -0.11 4.34
N GLU A 98 -26.46 0.13 5.53
CA GLU A 98 -27.26 1.33 5.79
C GLU A 98 -26.37 2.59 5.77
N PRO A 99 -26.90 3.76 5.37
CA PRO A 99 -26.21 5.06 5.46
C PRO A 99 -25.61 5.28 6.84
N LEU A 100 -24.40 5.87 6.92
CA LEU A 100 -23.73 6.09 8.19
C LEU A 100 -24.60 6.83 9.23
N PRO A 101 -25.36 7.90 8.87
CA PRO A 101 -26.25 8.56 9.83
C PRO A 101 -27.33 7.67 10.44
N GLU A 102 -27.78 6.61 9.74
CA GLU A 102 -28.79 5.67 10.25
C GLU A 102 -28.19 4.67 11.25
N LEU A 103 -26.86 4.53 11.27
CA LEU A 103 -26.12 3.69 12.22
C LEU A 103 -25.75 4.42 13.50
N LEU A 104 -25.86 5.75 13.51
CA LEU A 104 -25.42 6.61 14.60
C LEU A 104 -26.58 6.97 15.52
N PHE A 105 -26.39 6.85 16.84
CA PHE A 105 -27.39 7.20 17.83
C PHE A 105 -26.75 7.66 19.15
N ALA A 106 -27.46 8.53 19.87
CA ALA A 106 -27.00 9.06 21.15
C ALA A 106 -26.76 7.94 22.18
N GLY A 107 -25.62 8.01 22.87
CA GLY A 107 -25.22 7.01 23.88
C GLY A 107 -24.49 5.78 23.36
N MET A 108 -24.25 5.67 22.05
CA MET A 108 -23.46 4.56 21.48
C MET A 108 -21.96 4.70 21.76
N ARG A 109 -21.24 3.57 21.75
CA ARG A 109 -19.78 3.47 21.72
C ARG A 109 -19.28 3.42 20.28
N LEU A 110 -18.75 4.53 19.78
CA LEU A 110 -18.15 4.61 18.45
C LEU A 110 -16.63 4.47 18.53
N THR A 111 -16.06 3.64 17.66
CA THR A 111 -14.62 3.57 17.43
C THR A 111 -14.31 3.92 15.98
N ILE A 112 -13.36 4.83 15.77
CA ILE A 112 -12.84 5.18 14.44
C ILE A 112 -11.39 4.69 14.36
N ALA A 113 -11.14 3.65 13.58
CA ALA A 113 -9.79 3.18 13.31
C ALA A 113 -9.26 3.73 11.98
N PHE A 114 -7.96 3.90 11.84
CA PHE A 114 -7.36 4.37 10.59
C PHE A 114 -5.96 3.77 10.35
N ASP A 115 -5.57 3.65 9.08
CA ASP A 115 -4.23 3.16 8.72
C ASP A 115 -3.14 4.03 9.33
N ASP A 116 -2.04 3.41 9.74
CA ASP A 116 -0.89 4.11 10.32
C ASP A 116 -0.02 4.82 9.26
N ILE A 117 1.17 5.25 9.65
CA ILE A 117 2.11 6.01 8.81
C ILE A 117 2.66 5.21 7.63
N SER A 118 2.45 3.90 7.59
CA SER A 118 2.95 3.04 6.51
C SER A 118 2.27 3.31 5.17
N LEU A 119 1.21 4.14 5.14
CA LEU A 119 0.50 4.55 3.93
C LEU A 119 0.14 6.05 3.96
N PRO A 120 0.15 6.74 2.80
CA PRO A 120 0.79 6.33 1.56
C PRO A 120 2.32 6.53 1.62
N LEU A 121 3.02 6.00 0.62
CA LEU A 121 4.48 6.03 0.52
C LEU A 121 4.88 6.65 -0.83
N PRO A 122 5.53 7.83 -0.86
CA PRO A 122 5.88 8.71 0.25
C PRO A 122 4.68 9.31 0.98
N THR A 123 4.91 9.85 2.18
CA THR A 123 3.87 10.57 2.93
C THR A 123 3.23 11.65 2.06
N MET A 124 1.90 11.74 2.07
CA MET A 124 1.17 12.71 1.26
C MET A 124 1.24 14.14 1.80
N ALA A 125 1.03 15.11 0.93
CA ALA A 125 0.83 16.51 1.31
C ALA A 125 -0.45 16.68 2.15
N ARG A 126 -0.47 17.69 3.03
CA ARG A 126 -1.67 18.02 3.81
C ARG A 126 -2.72 18.72 2.92
N PRO A 127 -4.02 18.57 3.23
CA PRO A 127 -4.59 17.67 4.23
C PRO A 127 -4.51 16.21 3.79
N ASP A 128 -4.25 15.30 4.74
CA ASP A 128 -4.31 13.86 4.48
C ASP A 128 -5.76 13.45 4.12
N HIS A 129 -5.95 12.47 3.24
CA HIS A 129 -7.31 12.05 2.89
C HIS A 129 -8.02 11.38 4.06
N ARG A 130 -7.29 10.69 4.95
CA ARG A 130 -7.85 10.11 6.17
C ARG A 130 -8.38 11.19 7.11
N GLN A 131 -7.66 12.32 7.26
CA GLN A 131 -8.15 13.49 8.01
C GLN A 131 -9.54 13.89 7.52
N ARG A 132 -9.71 14.10 6.21
CA ARG A 132 -10.98 14.58 5.65
C ARG A 132 -12.13 13.61 5.92
N VAL A 133 -11.88 12.30 5.80
CA VAL A 133 -12.88 11.27 6.11
C VAL A 133 -13.21 11.25 7.60
N ILE A 134 -12.21 11.23 8.48
CA ILE A 134 -12.41 11.22 9.94
C ILE A 134 -13.20 12.45 10.37
N GLU A 135 -12.90 13.63 9.83
CA GLU A 135 -13.62 14.86 10.14
C GLU A 135 -15.10 14.81 9.69
N ALA A 136 -15.40 14.17 8.55
CA ALA A 136 -16.78 13.97 8.08
C ALA A 136 -17.55 13.00 8.99
N VAL A 137 -16.94 11.87 9.35
CA VAL A 137 -17.51 10.88 10.29
C VAL A 137 -17.80 11.52 11.66
N LEU A 138 -16.84 12.29 12.19
CA LEU A 138 -17.00 12.99 13.47
C LEU A 138 -18.11 14.03 13.43
N THR A 139 -18.31 14.70 12.30
CA THR A 139 -19.41 15.67 12.12
C THR A 139 -20.77 14.96 12.23
N LEU A 140 -20.96 13.87 11.50
CA LEU A 140 -22.19 13.09 11.54
C LEU A 140 -22.44 12.47 12.93
N ALA A 141 -21.38 11.97 13.58
CA ALA A 141 -21.46 11.44 14.94
C ALA A 141 -21.90 12.50 15.96
N ALA A 142 -21.37 13.72 15.85
CA ALA A 142 -21.75 14.84 16.71
C ALA A 142 -23.22 15.26 16.49
N GLU A 143 -23.69 15.29 15.24
CA GLU A 143 -25.09 15.58 14.89
C GLU A 143 -26.06 14.53 15.45
N ALA A 144 -25.64 13.26 15.50
CA ALA A 144 -26.39 12.17 16.12
C ALA A 144 -26.29 12.13 17.66
N GLY A 145 -25.49 13.01 18.28
CA GLY A 145 -25.31 13.08 19.73
C GLY A 145 -24.43 11.97 20.32
N VAL A 146 -23.45 11.47 19.55
CA VAL A 146 -22.50 10.45 20.01
C VAL A 146 -21.36 11.09 20.81
N ASP A 147 -21.33 10.83 22.12
CA ASP A 147 -20.32 11.38 23.03
C ASP A 147 -19.13 10.42 23.30
N ASP A 148 -19.35 9.11 23.20
CA ASP A 148 -18.33 8.08 23.43
C ASP A 148 -17.64 7.68 22.12
N VAL A 149 -16.68 8.52 21.72
CA VAL A 149 -15.84 8.31 20.52
C VAL A 149 -14.38 8.11 20.91
N GLU A 150 -13.77 7.03 20.42
CA GLU A 150 -12.31 6.81 20.44
C GLU A 150 -11.77 6.65 19.02
N ILE A 151 -10.55 7.13 18.79
CA ILE A 151 -9.85 7.09 17.52
C ILE A 151 -8.55 6.30 17.68
N ILE A 152 -8.35 5.27 16.85
CA ILE A 152 -7.25 4.32 17.01
C ILE A 152 -6.42 4.28 15.73
N ALA A 153 -5.12 4.57 15.83
CA ALA A 153 -4.19 4.24 14.75
C ALA A 153 -3.96 2.73 14.73
N ALA A 154 -4.30 2.09 13.61
CA ALA A 154 -4.27 0.64 13.44
C ALA A 154 -2.87 0.15 13.03
N ASN A 155 -1.90 0.31 13.94
CA ASN A 155 -0.49 -0.03 13.68
C ASN A 155 -0.14 -1.50 13.94
N ALA A 156 -0.99 -2.30 14.59
CA ALA A 156 -0.67 -3.69 14.96
C ALA A 156 0.77 -3.84 15.52
N LEU A 157 1.58 -4.71 14.92
CA LEU A 157 2.98 -4.96 15.28
C LEU A 157 3.98 -3.94 14.70
N HIS A 158 3.49 -2.90 14.03
CA HIS A 158 4.31 -1.77 13.60
C HIS A 158 4.68 -0.86 14.77
N ARG A 159 5.69 -0.01 14.56
CA ARG A 159 6.05 1.01 15.56
C ARG A 159 4.88 1.95 15.86
N ARG A 160 4.85 2.46 17.09
CA ARG A 160 3.96 3.55 17.47
C ARG A 160 4.33 4.82 16.69
N MET A 161 3.33 5.50 16.15
CA MET A 161 3.49 6.82 15.56
C MET A 161 3.72 7.87 16.65
N THR A 162 4.54 8.86 16.33
CA THR A 162 4.76 10.03 17.18
C THR A 162 3.55 10.97 17.14
N GLY A 163 3.43 11.88 18.12
CA GLY A 163 2.38 12.90 18.13
C GLY A 163 2.29 13.72 16.84
N PRO A 164 3.41 14.25 16.30
CA PRO A 164 3.39 14.96 15.01
C PRO A 164 2.96 14.11 13.81
N GLU A 165 3.28 12.80 13.82
CA GLU A 165 2.84 11.87 12.78
C GLU A 165 1.33 11.61 12.86
N LEU A 166 0.79 11.42 14.07
CA LEU A 166 -0.66 11.35 14.32
C LEU A 166 -1.34 12.64 13.84
N GLU A 167 -0.85 13.81 14.26
CA GLU A 167 -1.41 15.12 13.88
C GLU A 167 -1.40 15.34 12.37
N HIS A 168 -0.35 14.89 11.67
CA HIS A 168 -0.30 14.99 10.21
C HIS A 168 -1.43 14.20 9.53
N ILE A 169 -1.75 13.02 10.06
CA ILE A 169 -2.76 12.13 9.47
C ILE A 169 -4.18 12.56 9.84
N VAL A 170 -4.44 12.91 11.11
CA VAL A 170 -5.81 13.23 11.57
C VAL A 170 -6.14 14.72 11.48
N GLY A 171 -5.14 15.58 11.24
CA GLY A 171 -5.29 17.03 11.27
C GLY A 171 -5.22 17.63 12.67
N GLU A 172 -4.87 18.92 12.74
CA GLU A 172 -4.67 19.64 14.00
C GLU A 172 -5.94 19.63 14.87
N ARG A 173 -7.12 19.83 14.27
CA ARG A 173 -8.39 19.92 15.00
C ARG A 173 -8.73 18.62 15.73
N VAL A 174 -8.68 17.49 15.03
CA VAL A 174 -8.94 16.17 15.62
C VAL A 174 -7.87 15.84 16.66
N PHE A 175 -6.60 16.09 16.34
CA PHE A 175 -5.50 15.83 17.26
C PHE A 175 -5.67 16.58 18.59
N ARG A 176 -5.92 17.89 18.56
CA ARG A 176 -6.07 18.71 19.76
C ARG A 176 -7.29 18.34 20.60
N SER A 177 -8.36 17.85 19.96
CA SER A 177 -9.57 17.41 20.67
C SER A 177 -9.41 16.05 21.33
N PHE A 178 -8.81 15.07 20.66
CA PHE A 178 -8.83 13.66 21.11
C PHE A 178 -7.53 13.20 21.78
N HIS A 179 -6.36 13.63 21.31
CA HIS A 179 -5.07 13.11 21.80
C HIS A 179 -4.79 13.47 23.27
N PRO A 180 -4.98 14.73 23.73
CA PRO A 180 -4.74 15.07 25.14
C PRO A 180 -5.67 14.36 26.13
N GLN A 181 -6.82 13.85 25.66
CA GLN A 181 -7.79 13.12 26.48
C GLN A 181 -7.52 11.61 26.51
N GLY A 182 -6.48 11.14 25.80
CA GLY A 182 -6.22 9.69 25.62
C GLY A 182 -7.23 9.01 24.69
N LYS A 183 -8.02 9.77 23.93
CA LYS A 183 -9.03 9.26 22.99
C LYS A 183 -8.55 9.17 21.55
N LEU A 184 -7.31 9.59 21.26
CA LEU A 184 -6.59 9.30 20.02
C LEU A 184 -5.26 8.63 20.39
N TYR A 185 -5.06 7.37 20.01
CA TYR A 185 -3.87 6.61 20.39
C TYR A 185 -3.45 5.57 19.36
N ASN A 186 -2.20 5.11 19.48
CA ASN A 186 -1.69 3.96 18.75
C ASN A 186 -2.17 2.67 19.41
N PHE A 187 -2.71 1.74 18.62
CA PHE A 187 -3.06 0.40 19.09
C PHE A 187 -1.82 -0.31 19.70
N ASP A 188 -2.05 -1.03 20.79
CA ASP A 188 -1.01 -1.76 21.51
C ASP A 188 -1.34 -3.27 21.49
N ALA A 189 -0.68 -3.97 20.57
CA ALA A 189 -0.86 -5.40 20.32
C ALA A 189 -0.38 -6.30 21.48
N GLU A 190 0.25 -5.72 22.50
CA GLU A 190 0.79 -6.45 23.64
C GLU A 190 0.02 -6.20 24.95
N ASP A 191 -1.05 -5.38 24.89
CA ASP A 191 -1.85 -5.02 26.05
C ASP A 191 -2.99 -6.01 26.30
N ARG A 192 -2.71 -7.02 27.12
CA ARG A 192 -3.68 -8.09 27.40
C ARG A 192 -4.99 -7.61 28.00
N ASP A 193 -5.00 -6.48 28.71
CA ASP A 193 -6.23 -5.93 29.30
C ASP A 193 -7.08 -5.17 28.27
N ALA A 194 -6.44 -4.70 27.19
CA ALA A 194 -7.06 -4.00 26.06
C ALA A 194 -7.25 -4.89 24.82
N LEU A 195 -7.05 -6.20 24.94
CA LEU A 195 -7.30 -7.20 23.90
C LEU A 195 -8.46 -8.12 24.28
N VAL A 196 -9.14 -8.65 23.27
CA VAL A 196 -10.16 -9.68 23.45
C VAL A 196 -10.05 -10.74 22.36
N HIS A 197 -10.08 -12.00 22.78
CA HIS A 197 -10.16 -13.15 21.87
C HIS A 197 -11.62 -13.38 21.49
N LEU A 198 -11.93 -13.28 20.20
CA LEU A 198 -13.27 -13.45 19.64
C LEU A 198 -13.57 -14.93 19.35
N GLY A 199 -12.54 -15.72 19.10
CA GLY A 199 -12.67 -17.14 18.82
C GLY A 199 -11.57 -17.64 17.88
N THR A 200 -11.86 -18.75 17.22
CA THR A 200 -10.96 -19.43 16.31
C THR A 200 -11.70 -19.70 14.99
N THR A 201 -11.05 -19.44 13.86
CA THR A 201 -11.61 -19.75 12.53
C THR A 201 -11.73 -21.26 12.31
N GLU A 202 -12.41 -21.65 11.24
CA GLU A 202 -12.55 -23.04 10.81
C GLU A 202 -11.20 -23.74 10.50
N GLU A 203 -10.13 -22.97 10.23
CA GLU A 203 -8.77 -23.47 9.98
C GLU A 203 -7.90 -23.45 11.25
N GLY A 204 -8.48 -23.17 12.42
CA GLY A 204 -7.74 -23.16 13.69
C GLY A 204 -6.97 -21.87 13.94
N GLU A 205 -7.34 -20.77 13.29
CA GLU A 205 -6.64 -19.49 13.41
C GLU A 205 -7.27 -18.64 14.51
N ASP A 206 -6.48 -18.23 15.49
CA ASP A 206 -6.94 -17.38 16.59
C ASP A 206 -7.26 -15.97 16.10
N VAL A 207 -8.35 -15.39 16.62
CA VAL A 207 -8.75 -14.02 16.33
C VAL A 207 -8.85 -13.24 17.62
N GLU A 208 -7.81 -12.44 17.88
CA GLU A 208 -7.68 -11.51 18.99
C GLU A 208 -7.48 -10.08 18.45
N ILE A 209 -8.36 -9.16 18.87
CA ILE A 209 -8.34 -7.76 18.42
C ILE A 209 -8.45 -6.77 19.59
N SER A 210 -8.33 -5.47 19.30
CA SER A 210 -8.66 -4.38 20.23
C SER A 210 -10.01 -4.60 20.92
N LYS A 211 -10.00 -4.64 22.25
CA LYS A 211 -11.21 -4.72 23.08
C LYS A 211 -12.12 -3.51 22.88
N ARG A 212 -11.54 -2.31 22.72
CA ARG A 212 -12.32 -1.10 22.43
C ARG A 212 -13.14 -1.26 21.15
N ALA A 213 -12.51 -1.77 20.09
CA ALA A 213 -13.16 -1.99 18.82
C ALA A 213 -14.21 -3.11 18.90
N ALA A 214 -13.88 -4.25 19.52
CA ALA A 214 -14.77 -5.39 19.63
C ALA A 214 -16.05 -5.12 20.44
N GLU A 215 -15.99 -4.25 21.44
CA GLU A 215 -17.12 -3.90 22.31
C GLU A 215 -17.86 -2.62 21.87
N SER A 216 -17.50 -2.05 20.72
CA SER A 216 -18.15 -0.87 20.17
C SER A 216 -19.48 -1.24 19.51
N ASP A 217 -20.48 -0.36 19.59
CA ASP A 217 -21.73 -0.52 18.83
C ASP A 217 -21.46 -0.39 17.31
N LEU A 218 -20.47 0.44 16.95
CA LEU A 218 -20.01 0.63 15.58
C LEU A 218 -18.49 0.85 15.54
N LEU A 219 -17.82 0.10 14.67
CA LEU A 219 -16.44 0.35 14.26
C LEU A 219 -16.44 0.95 12.85
N VAL A 220 -16.03 2.21 12.74
CA VAL A 220 -15.73 2.84 11.44
C VAL A 220 -14.25 2.66 11.16
N TYR A 221 -13.88 2.08 10.01
CA TYR A 221 -12.48 1.96 9.61
C TYR A 221 -12.18 2.86 8.41
N VAL A 222 -11.19 3.74 8.54
CA VAL A 222 -10.78 4.70 7.51
C VAL A 222 -9.45 4.27 6.91
N ASN A 223 -9.51 3.76 5.69
CA ASN A 223 -8.36 3.21 4.97
C ASN A 223 -7.97 4.08 3.76
N LEU A 224 -6.67 4.11 3.45
CA LEU A 224 -6.07 4.71 2.27
C LEU A 224 -5.30 3.65 1.49
N ASN A 225 -5.76 3.36 0.28
CA ASN A 225 -5.20 2.35 -0.60
C ASN A 225 -4.21 2.97 -1.57
N LEU A 226 -2.94 2.57 -1.43
CA LEU A 226 -1.91 2.84 -2.41
C LEU A 226 -1.73 1.64 -3.36
N VAL A 227 -1.95 0.41 -2.90
CA VAL A 227 -1.80 -0.81 -3.70
C VAL A 227 -2.97 -1.77 -3.46
N ALA A 228 -3.15 -2.77 -4.33
CA ALA A 228 -4.32 -3.66 -4.31
C ALA A 228 -4.39 -4.58 -3.07
N MET A 229 -3.30 -4.66 -2.31
CA MET A 229 -3.21 -5.42 -1.07
C MET A 229 -3.71 -4.64 0.16
N ASP A 230 -3.91 -3.32 0.04
CA ASP A 230 -4.44 -2.50 1.13
C ASP A 230 -5.96 -2.72 1.28
N GLY A 231 -6.53 -2.29 2.40
CA GLY A 231 -7.98 -2.36 2.61
C GLY A 231 -8.53 -3.77 2.88
N GLY A 232 -9.84 -3.90 2.73
CA GLY A 232 -10.61 -5.11 2.99
C GLY A 232 -10.45 -5.62 4.42
N HIS A 233 -10.52 -6.95 4.58
CA HIS A 233 -10.37 -7.59 5.89
C HIS A 233 -8.97 -7.43 6.51
N LYS A 234 -7.96 -6.97 5.75
CA LYS A 234 -6.65 -6.63 6.32
C LYS A 234 -6.76 -5.44 7.29
N SER A 235 -7.67 -4.49 7.03
CA SER A 235 -7.88 -3.32 7.87
C SER A 235 -8.07 -3.68 9.35
N VAL A 236 -9.19 -4.33 9.69
CA VAL A 236 -9.49 -4.71 11.08
C VAL A 236 -8.71 -5.97 11.48
N GLY A 237 -8.75 -7.01 10.63
CA GLY A 237 -8.20 -8.33 10.93
C GLY A 237 -6.67 -8.37 11.06
N VAL A 238 -5.97 -7.36 10.53
CA VAL A 238 -4.53 -7.19 10.75
C VAL A 238 -4.23 -5.95 11.59
N GLY A 239 -4.73 -4.78 11.21
CA GLY A 239 -4.34 -3.49 11.81
C GLY A 239 -4.69 -3.32 13.31
N LEU A 240 -5.69 -4.05 13.80
CA LEU A 240 -6.12 -4.03 15.21
C LEU A 240 -5.89 -5.37 15.92
N SER A 241 -5.00 -6.21 15.39
CA SER A 241 -4.76 -7.56 15.87
C SER A 241 -3.40 -7.73 16.55
N SER A 242 -3.34 -8.67 17.50
CA SER A 242 -2.10 -9.04 18.20
C SER A 242 -1.25 -10.05 17.44
N TYR A 243 -0.05 -10.34 17.95
CA TYR A 243 0.79 -11.44 17.46
C TYR A 243 0.05 -12.80 17.45
N THR A 244 -0.84 -13.03 18.42
CA THR A 244 -1.66 -14.26 18.52
C THR A 244 -2.43 -14.53 17.23
N SER A 245 -3.01 -13.49 16.64
CA SER A 245 -3.73 -13.57 15.37
C SER A 245 -2.76 -13.61 14.18
N LEU A 246 -1.81 -12.68 14.15
CA LEU A 246 -0.98 -12.45 12.96
C LEU A 246 -0.07 -13.63 12.60
N ARG A 247 0.36 -14.41 13.60
CA ARG A 247 1.26 -15.56 13.41
C ARG A 247 0.69 -16.67 12.53
N HIS A 248 -0.62 -16.71 12.30
CA HIS A 248 -1.26 -17.74 11.47
C HIS A 248 -1.08 -17.49 9.97
N HIS A 249 -0.94 -16.23 9.55
CA HIS A 249 -0.78 -15.87 8.14
C HIS A 249 0.54 -15.20 7.80
N HIS A 250 1.28 -14.68 8.78
CA HIS A 250 2.64 -14.19 8.59
C HIS A 250 3.67 -15.32 8.78
N THR A 251 3.58 -16.36 7.95
CA THR A 251 4.52 -17.48 7.97
C THR A 251 5.16 -17.68 6.60
N ALA A 252 6.37 -18.23 6.58
CA ALA A 252 7.02 -18.63 5.33
C ALA A 252 6.11 -19.51 4.45
N LYS A 253 5.41 -20.48 5.07
CA LYS A 253 4.47 -21.36 4.38
C LYS A 253 3.34 -20.57 3.72
N THR A 254 2.69 -19.66 4.44
CA THR A 254 1.61 -18.85 3.88
C THR A 254 2.10 -17.93 2.77
N MET A 255 3.28 -17.33 2.92
CA MET A 255 3.87 -16.45 1.90
C MET A 255 4.20 -17.21 0.61
N VAL A 256 4.87 -18.37 0.70
CA VAL A 256 5.17 -19.21 -0.48
C VAL A 256 3.91 -19.65 -1.23
N HIS A 257 2.80 -19.90 -0.52
CA HIS A 257 1.54 -20.30 -1.14
C HIS A 257 0.65 -19.12 -1.55
N SER A 258 1.07 -17.88 -1.28
CA SER A 258 0.39 -16.67 -1.73
C SER A 258 0.98 -16.27 -3.07
N ARG A 259 0.38 -16.81 -4.14
CA ARG A 259 0.91 -16.70 -5.51
C ARG A 259 0.97 -15.29 -6.03
N SER A 260 0.29 -14.32 -5.44
CA SER A 260 0.52 -12.88 -5.62
C SER A 260 -0.04 -12.17 -4.40
N PHE A 261 0.68 -11.20 -3.84
CA PHE A 261 0.15 -10.37 -2.75
C PHE A 261 -0.80 -9.28 -3.25
N MET A 262 -0.70 -8.93 -4.53
CA MET A 262 -1.51 -7.91 -5.19
C MET A 262 -2.73 -8.50 -5.92
N ASP A 263 -2.95 -9.81 -5.82
CA ASP A 263 -4.17 -10.49 -6.27
C ASP A 263 -4.84 -11.18 -5.08
N HIS A 264 -5.87 -10.54 -4.53
CA HIS A 264 -6.57 -10.99 -3.34
C HIS A 264 -7.22 -12.37 -3.50
N LYS A 265 -7.54 -12.79 -4.74
CA LYS A 265 -8.14 -14.09 -5.06
C LYS A 265 -7.11 -15.22 -5.22
N ALA A 266 -5.83 -14.87 -5.38
CA ALA A 266 -4.73 -15.82 -5.56
C ALA A 266 -3.76 -15.89 -4.36
N SER A 267 -4.15 -15.34 -3.21
CA SER A 267 -3.30 -15.18 -2.04
C SER A 267 -3.82 -15.92 -0.81
N LYS A 268 -2.99 -16.81 -0.25
CA LYS A 268 -3.33 -17.50 1.00
C LYS A 268 -3.35 -16.56 2.20
N MET A 269 -2.52 -15.52 2.18
CA MET A 269 -2.56 -14.44 3.18
C MET A 269 -3.93 -13.74 3.17
N HIS A 270 -4.42 -13.32 1.99
CA HIS A 270 -5.73 -12.67 1.87
C HIS A 270 -6.87 -13.59 2.30
N HIS A 271 -6.83 -14.88 1.90
CA HIS A 271 -7.84 -15.84 2.34
C HIS A 271 -7.87 -16.04 3.87
N SER A 272 -6.72 -16.01 4.55
CA SER A 272 -6.67 -16.05 6.02
C SER A 272 -7.27 -14.79 6.63
N ALA A 273 -6.86 -13.61 6.14
CA ALA A 273 -7.44 -12.34 6.57
C ALA A 273 -8.97 -12.32 6.39
N TRP A 274 -9.51 -12.90 5.31
CA TRP A 274 -10.95 -13.00 5.10
C TRP A 274 -11.67 -13.88 6.09
N ARG A 275 -11.12 -15.05 6.43
CA ARG A 275 -11.72 -15.93 7.47
C ARG A 275 -11.76 -15.21 8.81
N MET A 276 -10.65 -14.60 9.21
CA MET A 276 -10.55 -13.84 10.46
C MET A 276 -11.50 -12.64 10.46
N GLY A 277 -11.53 -11.87 9.37
CA GLY A 277 -12.38 -10.69 9.24
C GLY A 277 -13.87 -11.02 9.21
N ARG A 278 -14.26 -12.16 8.61
CA ARG A 278 -15.63 -12.69 8.69
C ARG A 278 -16.03 -13.00 10.12
N LEU A 279 -15.16 -13.66 10.89
CA LEU A 279 -15.41 -13.91 12.30
C LEU A 279 -15.55 -12.58 13.07
N ILE A 280 -14.70 -11.59 12.82
CA ILE A 280 -14.80 -10.26 13.47
C ILE A 280 -16.18 -9.62 13.22
N ARG A 281 -16.71 -9.69 12.00
CA ARG A 281 -18.02 -9.11 11.66
C ARG A 281 -19.19 -9.77 12.40
N GLU A 282 -19.03 -10.98 12.93
CA GLU A 282 -20.06 -11.64 13.76
C GLU A 282 -20.15 -11.01 15.17
N HIS A 283 -19.09 -10.32 15.62
CA HIS A 283 -19.00 -9.74 16.95
C HIS A 283 -19.19 -8.22 16.99
N VAL A 284 -18.80 -7.50 15.93
CA VAL A 284 -18.91 -6.04 15.86
C VAL A 284 -19.38 -5.60 14.47
N LYS A 285 -20.27 -4.59 14.42
CA LYS A 285 -20.66 -3.95 13.16
C LYS A 285 -19.52 -3.09 12.65
N VAL A 286 -19.00 -3.43 11.47
CA VAL A 286 -17.92 -2.69 10.80
C VAL A 286 -18.49 -1.89 9.64
N PHE A 287 -18.21 -0.59 9.61
CA PHE A 287 -18.46 0.29 8.48
C PHE A 287 -17.12 0.69 7.87
N GLN A 288 -16.78 0.07 6.74
CA GLN A 288 -15.51 0.26 6.05
C GLN A 288 -15.58 1.52 5.18
N ILE A 289 -14.51 2.31 5.18
CA ILE A 289 -14.33 3.44 4.25
C ILE A 289 -12.94 3.29 3.62
N GLU A 290 -12.91 3.12 2.31
CA GLU A 290 -11.68 2.96 1.53
C GLU A 290 -11.52 4.11 0.54
N THR A 291 -10.39 4.80 0.67
CA THR A 291 -9.94 5.81 -0.27
C THR A 291 -8.87 5.25 -1.19
N THR A 292 -8.82 5.70 -2.43
CA THR A 292 -7.76 5.34 -3.40
C THR A 292 -7.05 6.61 -3.87
N VAL A 293 -5.74 6.53 -4.09
CA VAL A 293 -4.94 7.65 -4.60
C VAL A 293 -4.36 7.35 -5.98
N ASN A 294 -4.04 8.40 -6.73
CA ASN A 294 -3.35 8.28 -8.02
C ASN A 294 -1.85 8.00 -7.84
N ASN A 295 -1.15 7.79 -8.96
CA ASN A 295 0.30 7.57 -8.98
C ASN A 295 1.14 8.87 -8.94
N ASP A 296 0.62 10.01 -8.48
CA ASP A 296 1.37 11.27 -8.44
C ASP A 296 2.34 11.32 -7.23
N VAL A 297 3.46 10.61 -7.38
CA VAL A 297 4.41 10.29 -6.29
C VAL A 297 5.41 11.42 -6.03
N PHE A 298 5.88 12.12 -7.08
CA PHE A 298 6.99 13.07 -6.96
C PHE A 298 6.51 14.52 -7.05
N PRO A 299 6.61 15.32 -5.97
CA PRO A 299 6.35 16.75 -6.02
C PRO A 299 7.49 17.49 -6.75
N LYS A 300 7.24 18.75 -7.09
CA LYS A 300 8.31 19.68 -7.50
C LYS A 300 9.39 19.76 -6.41
N PRO A 301 10.68 19.81 -6.77
CA PRO A 301 11.24 19.87 -8.13
C PRO A 301 11.55 18.49 -8.75
N PHE A 302 11.06 17.39 -8.17
CA PHE A 302 11.30 16.01 -8.64
C PHE A 302 10.22 15.47 -9.59
N ASP A 303 9.25 16.29 -9.97
CA ASP A 303 8.13 15.94 -10.86
C ASP A 303 8.56 15.45 -12.24
N PHE A 304 9.80 15.74 -12.67
CA PHE A 304 10.36 15.18 -13.90
C PHE A 304 10.57 13.65 -13.84
N LEU A 305 10.70 13.06 -12.65
CA LEU A 305 10.80 11.60 -12.46
C LEU A 305 9.49 10.87 -12.83
N MET A 306 8.37 11.59 -12.87
CA MET A 306 7.09 11.04 -13.35
C MET A 306 6.99 11.00 -14.88
N LYS A 307 7.94 11.60 -15.60
CA LYS A 307 7.94 11.64 -17.07
C LYS A 307 8.82 10.53 -17.63
N ARG A 308 8.37 9.95 -18.73
CA ARG A 308 9.13 9.01 -19.55
C ARG A 308 10.43 9.65 -20.04
N GLU A 309 11.55 8.94 -19.96
CA GLU A 309 12.88 9.51 -20.17
C GLU A 309 13.10 10.05 -21.60
N TRP A 310 12.50 9.44 -22.62
CA TRP A 310 12.59 9.94 -24.01
C TRP A 310 11.75 11.21 -24.24
N GLU A 311 10.87 11.57 -23.32
CA GLU A 311 10.04 12.79 -23.39
C GLU A 311 10.66 13.94 -22.60
N TRP A 312 11.79 13.71 -21.93
CA TRP A 312 12.49 14.75 -21.19
C TRP A 312 13.01 15.84 -22.12
N ASN A 313 12.56 17.06 -21.87
CA ASN A 313 13.14 18.24 -22.50
C ASN A 313 14.48 18.61 -21.84
N VAL A 314 15.16 19.63 -22.37
CA VAL A 314 16.46 20.11 -21.87
C VAL A 314 16.42 20.47 -20.37
N LYS A 315 15.30 21.00 -19.87
CA LYS A 315 15.15 21.33 -18.45
C LYS A 315 15.05 20.07 -17.60
N ASP A 316 14.28 19.07 -18.03
CA ASP A 316 14.13 17.80 -17.31
C ASP A 316 15.48 17.05 -17.25
N GLN A 317 16.23 17.01 -18.36
CA GLN A 317 17.58 16.44 -18.41
C GLN A 317 18.56 17.18 -17.49
N ALA A 318 18.51 18.52 -17.46
CA ALA A 318 19.32 19.33 -16.55
C ALA A 318 18.95 19.08 -15.08
N SER A 319 17.66 18.93 -14.77
CA SER A 319 17.18 18.57 -13.43
C SER A 319 17.71 17.20 -12.99
N MET A 320 17.62 16.18 -13.86
CA MET A 320 18.17 14.86 -13.59
C MET A 320 19.69 14.91 -13.33
N LEU A 321 20.45 15.61 -14.18
CA LEU A 321 21.89 15.76 -13.99
C LEU A 321 22.24 16.46 -12.67
N ALA A 322 21.53 17.55 -12.36
CA ALA A 322 21.72 18.31 -11.13
C ALA A 322 21.37 17.47 -9.89
N ALA A 323 20.25 16.75 -9.92
CA ALA A 323 19.82 15.91 -8.83
C ALA A 323 20.80 14.74 -8.60
N ARG A 324 21.23 14.04 -9.66
CA ARG A 324 22.23 12.97 -9.57
C ARG A 324 23.56 13.47 -8.98
N ARG A 325 24.10 14.58 -9.50
CA ARG A 325 25.36 15.15 -9.01
C ARG A 325 25.23 15.68 -7.58
N GLY A 326 24.12 16.34 -7.27
CA GLY A 326 23.83 16.86 -5.94
C GLY A 326 23.76 15.73 -4.90
N LEU A 327 23.02 14.66 -5.21
CA LEU A 327 22.92 13.49 -4.33
C LEU A 327 24.25 12.76 -4.17
N ALA A 328 25.03 12.58 -5.24
CA ALA A 328 26.33 11.91 -5.17
C ALA A 328 27.34 12.64 -4.26
N LEU A 329 27.26 13.97 -4.17
CA LEU A 329 28.14 14.79 -3.33
C LEU A 329 27.56 15.06 -1.93
N ALA A 330 26.26 14.83 -1.73
CA ALA A 330 25.58 15.15 -0.48
C ALA A 330 25.91 14.15 0.63
N PRO A 331 26.16 14.62 1.87
CA PRO A 331 26.24 13.75 3.04
C PRO A 331 24.97 12.90 3.19
N GLN A 332 25.10 11.67 3.70
CA GLN A 332 23.98 10.73 3.84
C GLN A 332 22.78 11.32 4.61
N LYS A 333 23.04 12.07 5.69
CA LYS A 333 21.99 12.77 6.47
C LYS A 333 21.19 13.77 5.63
N LEU A 334 21.85 14.48 4.71
CA LEU A 334 21.18 15.44 3.84
C LEU A 334 20.34 14.72 2.78
N ARG A 335 20.87 13.65 2.17
CA ARG A 335 20.10 12.80 1.26
C ARG A 335 18.85 12.25 1.93
N HIS A 336 19.01 11.68 3.13
CA HIS A 336 17.90 11.16 3.95
C HIS A 336 16.83 12.24 4.17
N LYS A 337 17.23 13.43 4.61
CA LYS A 337 16.31 14.56 4.79
C LYS A 337 15.57 14.93 3.50
N ILE A 338 16.27 15.08 2.37
CA ILE A 338 15.66 15.44 1.08
C ILE A 338 14.54 14.46 0.71
N PHE A 339 14.82 13.16 0.79
CA PHE A 339 13.88 12.12 0.38
C PHE A 339 12.73 11.93 1.39
N HIS A 340 13.00 11.99 2.70
CA HIS A 340 11.95 11.79 3.72
C HIS A 340 11.10 13.03 4.00
N ASP A 341 11.57 14.23 3.66
CA ASP A 341 10.75 15.46 3.71
C ASP A 341 9.84 15.62 2.49
N MET A 342 10.04 14.83 1.44
CA MET A 342 9.21 14.86 0.26
C MET A 342 7.76 14.54 0.62
N ARG A 343 6.83 15.34 0.10
CA ARG A 343 5.39 15.13 0.29
C ARG A 343 4.73 14.93 -1.05
N ALA A 344 4.21 13.73 -1.26
CA ALA A 344 3.60 13.35 -2.53
C ALA A 344 2.29 14.12 -2.74
N PRO A 345 2.06 14.73 -3.92
CA PRO A 345 0.85 15.48 -4.24
C PRO A 345 -0.33 14.57 -4.65
N TYR A 346 -0.46 13.40 -3.99
CA TYR A 346 -1.47 12.40 -4.31
C TYR A 346 -2.87 13.01 -4.46
N GLY A 347 -3.50 12.69 -5.58
CA GLY A 347 -4.89 12.99 -5.86
C GLY A 347 -5.77 11.80 -5.51
N LEU A 348 -6.89 12.07 -4.84
CA LEU A 348 -7.91 11.06 -4.54
C LEU A 348 -8.58 10.60 -5.85
N THR A 349 -8.69 9.29 -6.08
CA THR A 349 -9.29 8.69 -7.29
C THR A 349 -10.59 7.96 -7.02
N GLY A 350 -10.91 7.68 -5.74
CA GLY A 350 -12.15 7.04 -5.32
C GLY A 350 -12.33 7.07 -3.80
N VAL A 351 -13.61 7.09 -3.39
CA VAL A 351 -14.06 6.89 -2.01
C VAL A 351 -15.19 5.88 -2.05
N ASN A 352 -15.03 4.75 -1.37
CA ASN A 352 -16.04 3.71 -1.24
C ASN A 352 -16.33 3.51 0.25
N ALA A 353 -17.59 3.36 0.63
CA ALA A 353 -17.96 3.11 2.03
C ALA A 353 -19.09 2.08 2.14
N GLY A 354 -19.17 1.37 3.27
CA GLY A 354 -20.19 0.34 3.53
C GLY A 354 -19.62 -0.99 4.01
N GLU A 355 -20.16 -2.08 3.47
CA GLU A 355 -19.77 -3.46 3.80
C GLU A 355 -18.34 -3.78 3.32
N VAL A 356 -17.53 -4.43 4.16
CA VAL A 356 -16.08 -4.62 3.96
C VAL A 356 -15.73 -5.27 2.62
N GLU A 357 -16.34 -6.39 2.25
CA GLU A 357 -16.00 -7.10 1.00
C GLU A 357 -16.55 -6.37 -0.23
N ALA A 358 -17.77 -5.82 -0.14
CA ALA A 358 -18.40 -5.08 -1.23
C ALA A 358 -17.68 -3.77 -1.55
N VAL A 359 -17.23 -3.04 -0.52
CA VAL A 359 -16.38 -1.85 -0.64
C VAL A 359 -15.05 -2.22 -1.31
N HIS A 360 -14.40 -3.27 -0.83
CA HIS A 360 -13.06 -3.63 -1.27
C HIS A 360 -13.01 -4.08 -2.74
N GLU A 361 -14.01 -4.79 -3.25
CA GLU A 361 -14.07 -5.11 -4.69
C GLU A 361 -14.10 -3.84 -5.56
N ARG A 362 -14.87 -2.80 -5.17
CA ARG A 362 -14.89 -1.51 -5.90
C ARG A 362 -13.58 -0.73 -5.75
N THR A 363 -12.93 -0.82 -4.59
CA THR A 363 -11.62 -0.20 -4.36
C THR A 363 -10.57 -0.81 -5.27
N ILE A 364 -10.51 -2.15 -5.36
CA ILE A 364 -9.56 -2.84 -6.22
C ILE A 364 -9.73 -2.43 -7.69
N GLU A 365 -10.96 -2.26 -8.19
CA GLU A 365 -11.20 -1.76 -9.55
C GLU A 365 -10.53 -0.40 -9.81
N LYS A 366 -10.56 0.52 -8.83
CA LYS A 366 -9.92 1.84 -8.93
C LYS A 366 -8.40 1.75 -8.87
N VAL A 367 -7.85 0.93 -7.97
CA VAL A 367 -6.41 0.69 -7.89
C VAL A 367 -5.89 0.07 -9.18
N HIS A 368 -6.60 -0.93 -9.71
CA HIS A 368 -6.29 -1.56 -10.98
C HIS A 368 -6.32 -0.59 -12.16
N ALA A 369 -7.32 0.29 -12.21
CA ALA A 369 -7.39 1.32 -13.24
C ALA A 369 -6.16 2.26 -13.23
N GLN A 370 -5.55 2.48 -12.05
CA GLN A 370 -4.34 3.29 -11.92
C GLN A 370 -3.05 2.52 -12.27
N GLN A 371 -2.98 1.22 -11.99
CA GLN A 371 -1.68 0.53 -11.87
C GLN A 371 -1.45 -0.59 -12.88
N LEU A 372 -2.50 -1.15 -13.49
CA LEU A 372 -2.36 -2.32 -14.34
C LEU A 372 -1.62 -1.99 -15.64
N VAL A 373 -0.67 -2.86 -15.98
CA VAL A 373 0.01 -2.87 -17.28
C VAL A 373 -0.01 -4.30 -17.80
N GLU A 374 -0.57 -4.51 -18.98
CA GLU A 374 -0.54 -5.83 -19.63
C GLU A 374 0.88 -6.17 -20.07
N VAL A 375 1.31 -7.39 -19.75
CA VAL A 375 2.65 -7.89 -20.09
C VAL A 375 2.53 -9.29 -20.69
N ASP A 376 3.04 -9.47 -21.91
CA ASP A 376 3.03 -10.76 -22.60
C ASP A 376 4.19 -11.66 -22.13
N GLY A 377 3.90 -12.66 -21.31
CA GLY A 377 4.86 -13.66 -20.85
C GLY A 377 5.90 -13.15 -19.85
N TYR A 378 6.66 -14.09 -19.28
CA TYR A 378 7.72 -13.82 -18.32
C TYR A 378 9.13 -13.88 -18.95
N SER A 379 10.11 -13.26 -18.29
CA SER A 379 11.51 -13.23 -18.71
C SER A 379 12.37 -14.25 -17.96
N ASP A 380 13.60 -14.46 -18.43
CA ASP A 380 14.61 -15.22 -17.71
C ASP A 380 15.19 -14.41 -16.53
N VAL A 381 15.27 -13.09 -16.69
CA VAL A 381 15.78 -12.13 -15.69
C VAL A 381 14.75 -11.02 -15.45
N LEU A 382 14.49 -10.73 -14.17
CA LEU A 382 13.74 -9.54 -13.73
C LEU A 382 14.68 -8.54 -13.04
N VAL A 383 14.68 -7.30 -13.51
CA VAL A 383 15.43 -6.19 -12.92
C VAL A 383 14.49 -5.29 -12.14
N LEU A 384 14.88 -4.90 -10.93
CA LEU A 384 14.10 -4.09 -10.00
C LEU A 384 14.96 -2.99 -9.35
N GLY A 385 14.45 -1.76 -9.32
CA GLY A 385 15.05 -0.67 -8.55
C GLY A 385 14.42 -0.59 -7.16
N VAL A 386 15.21 -0.66 -6.08
CA VAL A 386 14.68 -0.52 -4.71
C VAL A 386 14.89 0.92 -4.24
N PRO A 387 13.83 1.73 -4.06
CA PRO A 387 13.96 3.12 -3.65
C PRO A 387 14.27 3.24 -2.14
N TYR A 388 14.45 4.47 -1.67
CA TYR A 388 14.74 4.77 -0.27
C TYR A 388 13.64 4.41 0.73
N LEU A 389 12.41 4.16 0.28
CA LEU A 389 11.22 4.08 1.12
C LEU A 389 10.41 2.82 0.85
N GLY A 390 10.05 2.16 1.93
CA GLY A 390 8.98 1.17 2.01
C GLY A 390 8.12 1.41 3.27
N PRO A 391 7.11 0.57 3.49
CA PRO A 391 6.14 0.74 4.58
C PRO A 391 6.77 0.81 5.97
N TYR A 392 7.92 0.15 6.13
CA TYR A 392 8.49 -0.13 7.45
C TYR A 392 9.72 0.72 7.81
N ASN A 393 10.05 1.72 6.98
CA ASN A 393 11.11 2.68 7.25
C ASN A 393 10.70 4.15 7.06
N VAL A 394 9.40 4.48 7.17
CA VAL A 394 8.97 5.88 7.16
C VAL A 394 9.63 6.64 8.32
N ASN A 395 10.31 7.74 7.96
CA ASN A 395 11.19 8.54 8.84
C ASN A 395 12.33 7.75 9.49
N SER A 396 12.77 6.66 8.86
CA SER A 396 13.85 5.78 9.30
C SER A 396 14.75 5.39 8.13
N SER A 397 15.74 4.54 8.38
CA SER A 397 16.63 3.98 7.38
C SER A 397 16.09 2.68 6.78
N MET A 398 16.30 2.51 5.47
CA MET A 398 16.08 1.22 4.80
C MET A 398 17.29 0.32 5.03
N ASN A 399 17.19 -0.55 6.02
CA ASN A 399 18.20 -1.55 6.31
C ASN A 399 18.11 -2.75 5.31
N PRO A 400 19.09 -3.67 5.29
CA PRO A 400 19.15 -4.72 4.28
C PRO A 400 17.97 -5.71 4.29
N ILE A 401 17.38 -5.96 5.47
CA ILE A 401 16.18 -6.80 5.61
C ILE A 401 14.99 -6.10 4.94
N LEU A 402 14.83 -4.80 5.18
CA LEU A 402 13.76 -4.00 4.57
C LEU A 402 13.96 -3.80 3.07
N ALA A 403 15.19 -3.64 2.60
CA ALA A 403 15.49 -3.63 1.16
C ALA A 403 15.08 -4.95 0.50
N THR A 404 15.39 -6.08 1.15
CA THR A 404 14.97 -7.42 0.70
C THR A 404 13.45 -7.55 0.67
N CYS A 405 12.77 -7.11 1.73
CA CYS A 405 11.32 -7.07 1.79
C CYS A 405 10.73 -6.21 0.66
N MET A 406 11.26 -5.02 0.41
CA MET A 406 10.77 -4.14 -0.65
C MET A 406 10.98 -4.74 -2.05
N GLY A 407 12.17 -5.26 -2.34
CA GLY A 407 12.50 -5.84 -3.63
C GLY A 407 11.79 -7.18 -3.90
N LEU A 408 11.95 -8.14 -3.01
CA LEU A 408 11.49 -9.52 -3.18
C LEU A 408 10.09 -9.77 -2.58
N GLY A 409 9.70 -9.00 -1.57
CA GLY A 409 8.37 -9.09 -0.96
C GLY A 409 7.33 -8.27 -1.71
N TYR A 410 7.62 -7.00 -2.02
CA TYR A 410 6.65 -6.12 -2.69
C TYR A 410 6.79 -6.16 -4.22
N TYR A 411 7.94 -5.75 -4.76
CA TYR A 411 8.07 -5.54 -6.20
C TYR A 411 8.09 -6.81 -7.03
N PHE A 412 8.78 -7.86 -6.56
CA PHE A 412 8.68 -9.17 -7.20
C PHE A 412 7.23 -9.66 -7.24
N ASN A 413 6.44 -9.45 -6.18
CA ASN A 413 5.03 -9.86 -6.10
C ASN A 413 4.04 -8.85 -6.69
N SER A 414 4.53 -7.83 -7.41
CA SER A 414 3.68 -6.82 -8.07
C SER A 414 3.19 -7.30 -9.44
N TYR A 415 2.44 -8.41 -9.44
CA TYR A 415 1.82 -8.96 -10.64
C TYR A 415 0.45 -9.60 -10.38
N ARG A 416 -0.30 -9.83 -11.46
CA ARG A 416 -1.46 -10.74 -11.54
C ARG A 416 -1.16 -11.84 -12.55
N GLY A 417 -1.78 -13.01 -12.35
CA GLY A 417 -1.54 -14.20 -13.16
C GLY A 417 -0.24 -14.89 -12.79
N HIS A 418 0.89 -14.42 -13.32
CA HIS A 418 2.20 -15.07 -13.18
C HIS A 418 3.30 -14.08 -12.78
N PRO A 419 4.33 -14.52 -12.03
CA PRO A 419 5.55 -13.72 -11.84
C PRO A 419 6.14 -13.30 -13.19
N MET A 420 6.68 -12.09 -13.27
CA MET A 420 7.34 -11.57 -14.48
C MET A 420 8.66 -12.28 -14.82
N VAL A 421 9.13 -13.19 -13.97
CA VAL A 421 10.30 -14.03 -14.18
C VAL A 421 9.91 -15.50 -14.12
N LYS A 422 10.49 -16.32 -14.99
CA LYS A 422 10.26 -17.77 -14.97
C LYS A 422 10.72 -18.39 -13.64
N ARG A 423 10.12 -19.53 -13.26
CA ARG A 423 10.61 -20.32 -12.14
C ARG A 423 12.06 -20.77 -12.42
N GLY A 424 12.94 -20.60 -11.44
CA GLY A 424 14.38 -20.84 -11.58
C GLY A 424 15.14 -19.75 -12.35
N GLY A 425 14.47 -18.66 -12.76
CA GLY A 425 15.13 -17.49 -13.33
C GLY A 425 15.89 -16.67 -12.29
N ALA A 426 16.32 -15.46 -12.66
CA ALA A 426 17.10 -14.59 -11.79
C ALA A 426 16.43 -13.24 -11.54
N VAL A 427 16.63 -12.69 -10.34
CA VAL A 427 16.25 -11.32 -9.98
C VAL A 427 17.49 -10.48 -9.72
N ILE A 428 17.59 -9.34 -10.39
CA ILE A 428 18.66 -8.36 -10.23
C ILE A 428 18.07 -7.09 -9.59
N LEU A 429 18.59 -6.72 -8.42
CA LEU A 429 18.09 -5.62 -7.61
C LEU A 429 19.12 -4.50 -7.49
N TYR A 430 18.69 -3.26 -7.51
CA TYR A 430 19.55 -2.09 -7.29
C TYR A 430 19.33 -1.51 -5.89
N HIS A 431 20.34 -1.61 -5.02
CA HIS A 431 20.36 -1.00 -3.68
C HIS A 431 21.77 -1.12 -3.05
N PRO A 432 22.23 -0.13 -2.26
CA PRO A 432 23.55 -0.18 -1.61
C PRO A 432 23.68 -1.23 -0.48
N LEU A 433 22.56 -1.68 0.08
CA LEU A 433 22.49 -2.60 1.23
C LEU A 433 23.26 -2.10 2.46
N ASP A 434 23.14 -0.81 2.78
CA ASP A 434 23.75 -0.24 3.99
C ASP A 434 23.13 -0.87 5.26
N GLU A 435 23.95 -1.39 6.17
CA GLU A 435 23.53 -1.95 7.49
C GLU A 435 23.00 -0.88 8.47
N GLY A 436 22.50 0.26 7.99
CA GLY A 436 22.14 1.42 8.82
C GLY A 436 20.92 1.21 9.71
N PHE A 437 20.83 0.14 10.50
CA PHE A 437 19.73 -0.17 11.41
C PHE A 437 19.49 0.98 12.39
N ASN A 438 18.27 1.52 12.38
CA ASN A 438 17.87 2.54 13.33
C ASN A 438 17.62 1.87 14.68
N GLN A 439 18.46 2.15 15.68
CA GLN A 439 18.37 1.55 17.01
C GLN A 439 17.08 1.90 17.77
N LEU A 440 16.41 3.01 17.41
CA LEU A 440 15.13 3.39 18.01
C LEU A 440 13.97 2.61 17.41
N HIS A 441 13.93 2.49 16.08
CA HIS A 441 12.80 1.86 15.38
C HIS A 441 12.98 0.36 15.17
N HIS A 442 14.21 -0.10 14.93
CA HIS A 442 14.53 -1.45 14.49
C HIS A 442 15.49 -2.20 15.44
N PRO A 443 15.33 -2.14 16.78
CA PRO A 443 16.25 -2.83 17.69
C PRO A 443 16.30 -4.34 17.46
N SER A 444 15.15 -5.00 17.29
CA SER A 444 15.09 -6.45 17.00
C SER A 444 15.68 -6.84 15.64
N TYR A 445 15.79 -5.90 14.70
CA TYR A 445 16.38 -6.17 13.38
C TYR A 445 17.89 -6.35 13.47
N VAL A 446 18.53 -5.68 14.43
CA VAL A 446 19.97 -5.81 14.67
C VAL A 446 20.28 -7.25 15.06
N ASP A 447 19.57 -7.76 16.06
CA ASP A 447 19.80 -9.11 16.58
C ASP A 447 19.34 -10.18 15.56
N PHE A 448 18.25 -9.93 14.83
CA PHE A 448 17.87 -10.79 13.70
C PHE A 448 18.99 -10.87 12.64
N TYR A 449 19.62 -9.74 12.29
CA TYR A 449 20.69 -9.71 11.30
C TYR A 449 21.99 -10.36 11.80
N GLU A 450 22.40 -10.05 13.02
CA GLU A 450 23.68 -10.49 13.58
C GLU A 450 23.65 -11.94 14.11
N GLU A 451 22.50 -12.41 14.60
CA GLU A 451 22.37 -13.72 15.22
C GLU A 451 21.64 -14.71 14.30
N VAL A 452 20.44 -14.36 13.83
CA VAL A 452 19.58 -15.29 13.07
C VAL A 452 20.12 -15.50 11.66
N LEU A 453 20.29 -14.41 10.90
CA LEU A 453 20.83 -14.47 9.52
C LEU A 453 22.31 -14.86 9.46
N ALA A 454 23.01 -14.86 10.60
CA ALA A 454 24.34 -15.42 10.67
C ALA A 454 24.35 -16.95 10.69
N GLU A 455 23.26 -17.59 11.14
CA GLU A 455 23.13 -19.03 11.22
C GLU A 455 22.40 -19.61 10.00
N THR A 456 21.29 -19.00 9.59
CA THR A 456 20.48 -19.48 8.46
C THR A 456 19.71 -18.35 7.80
N THR A 457 19.48 -18.47 6.49
CA THR A 457 18.62 -17.58 5.69
C THR A 457 17.30 -18.23 5.30
N ASP A 458 17.10 -19.51 5.63
CA ASP A 458 15.90 -20.28 5.30
C ASP A 458 14.70 -19.78 6.13
N PRO A 459 13.66 -19.19 5.51
CA PRO A 459 12.51 -18.65 6.23
C PRO A 459 11.76 -19.67 7.11
N GLN A 460 11.69 -20.94 6.69
CA GLN A 460 11.00 -21.97 7.45
C GLN A 460 11.80 -22.34 8.71
N VAL A 461 13.11 -22.57 8.57
CA VAL A 461 13.99 -22.89 9.71
C VAL A 461 14.00 -21.73 10.71
N ILE A 462 14.06 -20.49 10.21
CA ILE A 462 14.02 -19.28 11.03
C ILE A 462 12.74 -19.25 11.89
N GLY A 463 11.58 -19.49 11.27
CA GLY A 463 10.30 -19.42 11.98
C GLY A 463 10.13 -20.50 13.03
N GLU A 464 10.54 -21.73 12.72
CA GLU A 464 10.47 -22.84 13.67
C GLU A 464 11.39 -22.65 14.88
N LYS A 465 12.56 -22.03 14.68
CA LYS A 465 13.60 -21.95 15.71
C LYS A 465 13.58 -20.68 16.56
N TYR A 466 13.33 -19.50 15.98
CA TYR A 466 13.58 -18.21 16.67
C TYR A 466 12.37 -17.29 16.81
N GLU A 467 11.35 -17.40 15.95
CA GLU A 467 10.26 -16.41 15.89
C GLU A 467 9.57 -16.20 17.24
N LYS A 468 9.17 -17.31 17.89
CA LYS A 468 8.47 -17.27 19.17
C LYS A 468 9.31 -16.62 20.26
N GLN A 469 10.62 -16.88 20.27
CA GLN A 469 11.53 -16.28 21.24
C GLN A 469 11.53 -14.75 21.11
N PHE A 470 11.65 -14.22 19.89
CA PHE A 470 11.63 -12.78 19.63
C PHE A 470 10.25 -12.16 19.88
N ALA A 471 9.17 -12.87 19.57
CA ALA A 471 7.82 -12.41 19.80
C ALA A 471 7.49 -12.29 21.30
N GLU A 472 7.98 -13.23 22.12
CA GLU A 472 7.67 -13.28 23.55
C GLU A 472 8.74 -12.62 24.43
N ASP A 473 9.82 -12.10 23.85
CA ASP A 473 10.92 -11.48 24.58
C ASP A 473 10.46 -10.23 25.37
N PRO A 474 10.64 -10.21 26.70
CA PRO A 474 10.19 -9.10 27.53
C PRO A 474 10.82 -7.74 27.17
N TRP A 475 12.07 -7.73 26.69
CA TRP A 475 12.77 -6.51 26.31
C TRP A 475 12.19 -5.92 25.03
N TYR A 476 11.98 -6.74 23.98
CA TYR A 476 11.36 -6.22 22.75
C TYR A 476 9.91 -5.80 22.97
N ARG A 477 9.14 -6.54 23.77
CA ARG A 477 7.77 -6.12 24.15
C ARG A 477 7.79 -4.80 24.91
N HIS A 478 8.75 -4.60 25.81
CA HIS A 478 8.92 -3.32 26.50
C HIS A 478 9.20 -2.19 25.50
N LEU A 479 10.20 -2.35 24.62
CA LEU A 479 10.56 -1.33 23.62
C LEU A 479 9.40 -1.02 22.66
N TYR A 480 8.67 -2.03 22.19
CA TYR A 480 7.47 -1.86 21.36
C TYR A 480 6.39 -1.02 22.08
N ARG A 481 6.11 -1.33 23.34
CA ARG A 481 5.06 -0.65 24.12
C ARG A 481 5.43 0.77 24.52
N THR A 482 6.69 1.01 24.91
CA THR A 482 7.10 2.25 25.59
C THR A 482 7.93 3.19 24.72
N SER A 483 8.34 2.75 23.53
CA SER A 483 9.14 3.53 22.58
C SER A 483 8.48 3.55 21.19
N HIS A 484 9.27 3.85 20.16
CA HIS A 484 8.87 3.84 18.74
C HIS A 484 9.49 2.66 17.99
N ALA A 485 9.71 1.54 18.70
CA ALA A 485 10.25 0.32 18.11
C ALA A 485 9.14 -0.51 17.43
N TYR A 486 9.46 -1.17 16.33
CA TYR A 486 8.65 -2.26 15.80
C TYR A 486 8.66 -3.44 16.77
N HIS A 487 7.62 -4.29 16.70
CA HIS A 487 7.55 -5.49 17.53
C HIS A 487 8.76 -6.42 17.35
N GLY A 488 9.11 -7.19 18.37
CA GLY A 488 10.26 -8.11 18.35
C GLY A 488 10.21 -9.10 17.17
N VAL A 489 9.02 -9.56 16.81
CA VAL A 489 8.77 -10.48 15.69
C VAL A 489 8.80 -9.82 14.30
N HIS A 490 8.71 -8.49 14.23
CA HIS A 490 8.56 -7.79 12.95
C HIS A 490 9.64 -8.09 11.89
N PRO A 491 10.95 -8.23 12.20
CA PRO A 491 11.95 -8.57 11.17
C PRO A 491 11.73 -9.96 10.54
N PHE A 492 11.14 -10.90 11.27
CA PHE A 492 10.79 -12.23 10.76
C PHE A 492 9.77 -12.11 9.63
N TYR A 493 8.71 -11.34 9.87
CA TYR A 493 7.66 -11.15 8.87
C TYR A 493 8.23 -10.46 7.63
N MET A 494 9.08 -9.46 7.79
CA MET A 494 9.73 -8.82 6.64
C MET A 494 10.59 -9.77 5.83
N TRP A 495 11.24 -10.73 6.49
CA TRP A 495 11.99 -11.79 5.82
C TRP A 495 11.05 -12.77 5.10
N TYR A 496 9.96 -13.18 5.74
CA TYR A 496 9.02 -14.14 5.16
C TYR A 496 8.28 -13.60 3.94
N TRP A 497 8.05 -12.30 3.86
CA TRP A 497 7.46 -11.69 2.67
C TRP A 497 8.27 -11.98 1.41
N ALA A 498 9.59 -12.11 1.53
CA ALA A 498 10.45 -12.51 0.41
C ALA A 498 10.44 -14.01 0.10
N ALA A 499 9.82 -14.85 0.95
CA ALA A 499 9.90 -16.30 0.85
C ALA A 499 9.34 -16.84 -0.48
N HIS A 500 8.26 -16.25 -1.01
CA HIS A 500 7.74 -16.66 -2.32
C HIS A 500 8.75 -16.41 -3.44
N ALA A 501 9.38 -15.24 -3.47
CA ALA A 501 10.41 -14.93 -4.46
C ALA A 501 11.61 -15.86 -4.32
N MET A 502 12.10 -16.07 -3.09
CA MET A 502 13.23 -16.95 -2.80
C MET A 502 12.96 -18.43 -3.17
N ASP A 503 11.71 -18.91 -3.05
CA ASP A 503 11.31 -20.24 -3.53
C ASP A 503 11.21 -20.30 -5.06
N HIS A 504 10.82 -19.19 -5.70
CA HIS A 504 10.53 -19.16 -7.13
C HIS A 504 11.78 -18.99 -7.99
N VAL A 505 12.77 -18.21 -7.55
CA VAL A 505 13.96 -17.85 -8.35
C VAL A 505 15.18 -18.69 -7.98
N GLY A 506 16.06 -18.92 -8.95
CA GLY A 506 17.32 -19.63 -8.72
C GLY A 506 18.43 -18.70 -8.20
N ASP A 507 18.35 -17.42 -8.54
CA ASP A 507 19.39 -16.44 -8.25
C ASP A 507 18.84 -15.06 -7.89
N VAL A 508 19.49 -14.42 -6.92
CA VAL A 508 19.27 -13.02 -6.55
C VAL A 508 20.63 -12.30 -6.49
N VAL A 509 20.75 -11.20 -7.23
CA VAL A 509 21.98 -10.40 -7.30
C VAL A 509 21.67 -8.92 -7.03
N TRP A 510 22.43 -8.31 -6.12
CA TRP A 510 22.33 -6.89 -5.78
C TRP A 510 23.40 -6.06 -6.50
N VAL A 511 23.00 -5.21 -7.44
CA VAL A 511 23.87 -4.22 -8.07
C VAL A 511 24.08 -3.05 -7.12
N GLY A 512 25.35 -2.71 -6.87
CA GLY A 512 25.74 -1.64 -5.96
C GLY A 512 25.73 -2.04 -4.47
N GLY A 513 25.30 -3.26 -4.14
CA GLY A 513 25.21 -3.75 -2.77
C GLY A 513 26.56 -4.06 -2.12
N ASP A 514 26.67 -3.85 -0.81
CA ASP A 514 27.81 -4.35 -0.04
C ASP A 514 27.90 -5.88 -0.13
N ARG A 515 29.06 -6.39 -0.55
CA ARG A 515 29.28 -7.83 -0.81
C ARG A 515 29.19 -8.68 0.46
N ARG A 516 29.63 -8.16 1.61
CA ARG A 516 29.54 -8.86 2.91
C ARG A 516 28.07 -8.96 3.33
N VAL A 517 27.33 -7.86 3.18
CA VAL A 517 25.90 -7.80 3.52
C VAL A 517 25.10 -8.72 2.62
N ALA A 518 25.26 -8.63 1.30
CA ALA A 518 24.56 -9.50 0.36
C ALA A 518 24.82 -10.97 0.68
N LYS A 519 26.07 -11.34 0.99
CA LYS A 519 26.42 -12.70 1.41
C LYS A 519 25.75 -13.11 2.72
N ARG A 520 25.67 -12.22 3.72
CA ARG A 520 24.94 -12.47 4.98
C ARG A 520 23.48 -12.80 4.73
N LEU A 521 22.85 -12.10 3.78
CA LEU A 521 21.46 -12.32 3.38
C LEU A 521 21.26 -13.59 2.51
N GLY A 522 22.33 -14.29 2.15
CA GLY A 522 22.26 -15.46 1.26
C GLY A 522 22.24 -15.12 -0.23
N PHE A 523 22.62 -13.89 -0.60
CA PHE A 523 22.60 -13.38 -1.97
C PHE A 523 24.01 -13.02 -2.49
N ARG A 524 24.06 -12.61 -3.75
CA ARG A 524 25.29 -12.12 -4.39
C ARG A 524 25.21 -10.62 -4.64
N ALA A 525 26.35 -9.98 -4.82
CA ALA A 525 26.43 -8.56 -5.18
C ALA A 525 27.37 -8.34 -6.37
N ALA A 526 26.97 -7.42 -7.22
CA ALA A 526 27.66 -7.04 -8.46
C ALA A 526 27.90 -5.52 -8.50
N SER A 527 28.88 -5.08 -9.26
CA SER A 527 29.19 -3.65 -9.41
C SER A 527 28.39 -3.00 -10.53
N SER A 528 28.03 -3.77 -11.57
CA SER A 528 27.26 -3.33 -12.73
C SER A 528 26.18 -4.36 -13.13
N LEU A 529 25.26 -3.97 -14.01
CA LEU A 529 24.29 -4.88 -14.61
C LEU A 529 24.98 -6.00 -15.40
N ALA A 530 26.03 -5.66 -16.15
CA ALA A 530 26.80 -6.61 -16.94
C ALA A 530 27.42 -7.71 -16.06
N ASP A 531 28.05 -7.33 -14.94
CA ASP A 531 28.61 -8.30 -13.99
C ASP A 531 27.50 -9.18 -13.38
N ALA A 532 26.33 -8.59 -13.08
CA ALA A 532 25.20 -9.33 -12.53
C ALA A 532 24.66 -10.35 -13.54
N LEU A 533 24.55 -9.99 -14.82
CA LEU A 533 24.14 -10.88 -15.90
C LEU A 533 25.16 -12.01 -16.12
N GLU A 534 26.46 -11.71 -16.07
CA GLU A 534 27.51 -12.74 -16.12
C GLU A 534 27.38 -13.72 -14.95
N MET A 535 27.15 -13.21 -13.73
CA MET A 535 26.97 -14.02 -12.53
C MET A 535 25.79 -15.00 -12.63
N VAL A 536 24.71 -14.64 -13.32
CA VAL A 536 23.51 -15.50 -13.46
C VAL A 536 23.53 -16.33 -14.76
N SER A 537 24.50 -16.11 -15.65
CA SER A 537 24.55 -16.79 -16.96
C SER A 537 24.52 -18.33 -16.89
N GLY A 538 24.99 -18.92 -15.78
CA GLY A 538 24.91 -20.35 -15.54
C GLY A 538 23.49 -20.88 -15.34
N SER A 539 22.56 -20.07 -14.81
CA SER A 539 21.16 -20.45 -14.57
C SER A 539 20.22 -19.99 -15.68
N VAL A 540 20.48 -18.82 -16.27
CA VAL A 540 19.59 -18.21 -17.28
C VAL A 540 20.12 -18.27 -18.72
N GLY A 541 21.35 -18.73 -18.92
CA GLY A 541 22.03 -18.73 -20.22
C GLY A 541 22.76 -17.42 -20.52
N THR A 542 23.50 -17.38 -21.64
CA THR A 542 24.35 -16.24 -22.03
C THR A 542 23.61 -15.13 -22.78
N SER A 543 22.36 -15.38 -23.18
CA SER A 543 21.50 -14.42 -23.88
C SER A 543 20.08 -14.49 -23.34
N PRO A 544 19.88 -14.16 -22.04
CA PRO A 544 18.58 -14.24 -21.39
C PRO A 544 17.64 -13.15 -21.91
N SER A 545 16.34 -13.43 -21.92
CA SER A 545 15.30 -12.40 -21.96
C SER A 545 15.27 -11.63 -20.63
N ILE A 546 15.12 -10.31 -20.70
CA ILE A 546 15.21 -9.41 -19.55
C ILE A 546 13.94 -8.55 -19.48
N THR A 547 13.34 -8.45 -18.30
CA THR A 547 12.30 -7.45 -18.00
C THR A 547 12.80 -6.51 -16.91
N TYR A 548 12.66 -5.20 -17.12
CA TYR A 548 12.82 -4.16 -16.09
C TYR A 548 11.44 -3.63 -15.69
N LEU A 549 11.10 -3.69 -14.40
CA LEU A 549 9.92 -3.03 -13.85
C LEU A 549 10.28 -1.59 -13.48
N HIS A 550 9.75 -0.59 -14.19
CA HIS A 550 10.09 0.81 -13.98
C HIS A 550 9.30 1.42 -12.82
N ASN A 551 9.82 1.30 -11.61
CA ASN A 551 9.17 1.75 -10.39
C ASN A 551 10.13 2.56 -9.49
N PRO A 552 9.59 3.48 -8.65
CA PRO A 552 8.24 4.06 -8.60
C PRO A 552 7.84 4.92 -9.83
N PRO A 553 6.53 5.25 -10.02
CA PRO A 553 5.37 4.90 -9.18
C PRO A 553 5.02 3.40 -9.20
N HIS A 554 4.05 2.97 -8.39
CA HIS A 554 3.70 1.55 -8.31
C HIS A 554 3.06 1.05 -9.61
N ILE A 555 3.45 -0.17 -10.00
CA ILE A 555 2.98 -0.88 -11.19
C ILE A 555 2.48 -2.23 -10.74
N LEU A 556 1.37 -2.68 -11.33
CA LEU A 556 0.90 -4.04 -11.22
C LEU A 556 0.92 -4.69 -12.62
N ALA A 557 1.84 -5.62 -12.84
CA ALA A 557 1.94 -6.31 -14.14
C ALA A 557 0.83 -7.37 -14.27
N ASP A 558 -0.05 -7.25 -15.25
CA ASP A 558 -1.04 -8.29 -15.60
C ASP A 558 -0.41 -9.22 -16.64
N VAL A 559 0.24 -10.29 -16.16
CA VAL A 559 1.05 -11.17 -17.01
C VAL A 559 0.17 -12.21 -17.71
N LYS A 560 0.12 -12.14 -19.05
CA LYS A 560 -0.59 -13.09 -19.92
C LYS A 560 0.39 -14.16 -20.41
N VAL A 561 0.10 -15.44 -20.18
CA VAL A 561 0.94 -16.58 -20.59
C VAL A 561 0.17 -17.53 -21.47
#